data_AF-A0AAD7TEF8-F1
#
_entry.id   AF-A0AAD7TEF8-F1
#
_cell.length_a   1.000
_cell.length_b   1.000
_cell.length_c   1.000
_cell.angle_alpha   90.00
_cell.angle_beta   90.00
_cell.angle_gamma   90.00
#
_symmetry.space_group_name_H-M   'P 1'
#
loop_
_entity.id
_entity.type
_entity.pdbx_description
1 polymer ?
#
loop_
_entity_poly.entity_id
_entity_poly.type
_entity_poly.pdbx_seq_one_letter_code
_entity_poly.pdbx_strand_id
1 'polypeptide(L)'
;MLRSLVPRIFRPACQSRLLSTQLAASGSQPVPPPPAQTSQPSHAQPEQSLPYRVRRNTRGSIPVYTDIRNGGTRYLVLIRNVEGSVDVRPVSLISPAFRSSVLT
;
A
#
# COMPACT_ATOMS: atom_id res chain seq x y z
N MET A 1 -61.09 -10.47 -0.28
CA MET A 1 -60.21 -11.60 0.11
C MET A 1 -59.94 -12.45 -1.11
N LEU A 2 -58.78 -12.30 -1.77
CA LEU A 2 -58.38 -13.11 -2.93
C LEU A 2 -57.04 -13.80 -2.63
N ARG A 3 -57.04 -15.13 -2.76
CA ARG A 3 -55.90 -16.03 -2.63
C ARG A 3 -55.18 -16.17 -3.98
N SER A 4 -53.86 -16.11 -3.98
CA SER A 4 -52.97 -16.65 -5.03
C SER A 4 -51.55 -16.67 -4.44
N LEU A 5 -51.10 -17.75 -3.78
CA LEU A 5 -50.42 -18.93 -4.35
C LEU A 5 -49.32 -18.56 -5.35
N VAL A 6 -48.20 -18.07 -4.81
CA VAL A 6 -46.90 -18.10 -5.49
C VAL A 6 -46.12 -19.30 -4.97
N PRO A 7 -45.90 -20.36 -5.78
CA PRO A 7 -44.87 -21.33 -5.52
C PRO A 7 -43.62 -20.92 -6.30
N ARG A 8 -42.46 -20.90 -5.65
CA ARG A 8 -41.18 -21.34 -6.24
C ARG A 8 -40.09 -21.30 -5.17
N ILE A 9 -40.02 -22.45 -4.52
CA ILE A 9 -38.86 -22.99 -3.83
C ILE A 9 -37.68 -22.93 -4.80
N PHE A 10 -36.71 -22.04 -4.56
CA PHE A 10 -35.40 -22.13 -5.17
C PHE A 10 -34.39 -22.46 -4.08
N ARG A 11 -34.01 -23.74 -4.05
CA ARG A 11 -32.94 -24.29 -3.24
C ARG A 11 -31.60 -23.93 -3.89
N PRO A 12 -30.63 -23.36 -3.16
CA PRO A 12 -29.25 -23.74 -3.35
C PRO A 12 -28.98 -24.99 -2.51
N ALA A 13 -28.71 -26.10 -3.18
CA ALA A 13 -28.16 -27.29 -2.55
C ALA A 13 -26.78 -26.92 -1.97
N CYS A 14 -26.69 -26.77 -0.65
CA CYS A 14 -25.41 -26.77 0.04
C CYS A 14 -24.85 -28.20 -0.04
N GLN A 15 -24.10 -28.45 -1.10
CA GLN A 15 -23.38 -29.70 -1.30
C GLN A 15 -22.47 -29.92 -0.09
N SER A 16 -22.71 -31.02 0.63
CA SER A 16 -21.82 -31.53 1.65
C SER A 16 -20.48 -31.86 1.01
N ARG A 17 -19.49 -31.00 1.23
CA ARG A 17 -18.12 -31.23 0.78
C ARG A 17 -17.59 -32.44 1.53
N LEU A 18 -17.53 -33.58 0.83
CA LEU A 18 -16.92 -34.80 1.31
C LEU A 18 -15.47 -34.52 1.68
N LEU A 19 -15.13 -34.77 2.94
CA LEU A 19 -13.76 -34.75 3.45
C LEU A 19 -13.00 -35.90 2.82
N SER A 20 -12.25 -35.62 1.75
CA SER A 20 -11.28 -36.56 1.20
C SER A 20 -9.99 -36.46 2.01
N THR A 21 -9.67 -37.55 2.71
CA THR A 21 -8.35 -37.84 3.26
C THR A 21 -7.36 -37.99 2.11
N GLN A 22 -6.50 -36.99 1.87
CA GLN A 22 -5.34 -37.17 1.00
C GLN A 22 -4.13 -37.58 1.83
N LEU A 23 -3.61 -38.75 1.48
CA LEU A 23 -2.36 -39.33 1.95
C LEU A 23 -1.20 -38.32 1.81
N ALA A 24 -0.42 -38.18 2.88
CA ALA A 24 0.83 -37.46 2.87
C ALA A 24 1.82 -38.16 1.93
N ALA A 25 2.07 -37.57 0.76
CA ALA A 25 3.25 -37.87 -0.04
C ALA A 25 4.42 -37.08 0.55
N SER A 26 5.44 -37.79 1.02
CA SER A 26 6.73 -37.26 1.46
C SER A 26 7.45 -36.61 0.27
N GLY A 27 7.12 -35.34 0.03
CA GLY A 27 7.82 -34.47 -0.91
C GLY A 27 8.75 -33.54 -0.13
N SER A 28 10.01 -33.50 -0.54
CA SER A 28 11.05 -32.57 -0.13
C SER A 28 10.49 -31.18 0.14
N GLN A 29 10.57 -30.71 1.39
CA GLN A 29 10.11 -29.37 1.75
C GLN A 29 10.84 -28.31 0.92
N PRO A 30 10.14 -27.48 0.13
CA PRO A 30 10.66 -26.18 -0.22
C PRO A 30 10.68 -25.37 1.07
N VAL A 31 11.86 -24.94 1.50
CA VAL A 31 12.02 -24.03 2.63
C VAL A 31 11.04 -22.87 2.45
N PRO A 32 10.11 -22.62 3.41
CA PRO A 32 9.24 -21.45 3.31
C PRO A 32 10.14 -20.22 3.23
N PRO A 33 9.94 -19.30 2.26
CA PRO A 33 10.66 -18.06 2.27
C PRO A 33 10.42 -17.39 3.64
N PRO A 34 11.46 -16.83 4.28
CA PRO A 34 11.28 -16.12 5.53
C PRO A 34 10.14 -15.10 5.37
N PRO A 35 9.30 -14.90 6.40
CA PRO A 35 8.20 -13.94 6.32
C PRO A 35 8.76 -12.62 5.81
N ALA A 36 8.15 -12.10 4.73
CA ALA A 36 8.56 -10.86 4.08
C ALA A 36 8.86 -9.82 5.17
N GLN A 37 10.15 -9.53 5.36
CA GLN A 37 10.62 -8.63 6.40
C GLN A 37 9.95 -7.30 6.14
N THR A 38 8.92 -7.00 6.92
CA THR A 38 8.26 -5.70 6.87
C THR A 38 9.30 -4.75 7.44
N SER A 39 10.03 -4.06 6.55
CA SER A 39 11.13 -3.17 6.91
C SER A 39 10.61 -2.16 7.94
N GLN A 40 10.94 -2.39 9.20
CA GLN A 40 10.67 -1.42 10.25
C GLN A 40 11.56 -0.23 9.95
N PRO A 41 11.02 1.00 9.86
CA PRO A 41 11.84 2.17 9.62
C PRO A 41 12.80 2.33 10.80
N SER A 42 14.09 2.32 10.51
CA SER A 42 15.18 2.58 11.45
C SER A 42 15.04 4.00 12.02
N HIS A 43 14.50 4.10 13.23
CA HIS A 43 14.51 5.33 14.01
C HIS A 43 15.89 5.50 14.66
N ALA A 44 16.71 6.41 14.11
CA ALA A 44 17.68 7.25 14.83
C ALA A 44 18.60 7.98 13.82
N GLN A 45 18.03 8.84 12.99
CA GLN A 45 18.77 9.99 12.46
C GLN A 45 18.27 11.20 13.25
N PRO A 46 19.14 12.09 13.76
CA PRO A 46 18.70 13.31 14.43
C PRO A 46 17.74 14.02 13.48
N GLU A 47 16.56 14.36 14.01
CA GLU A 47 15.46 15.01 13.30
C GLU A 47 15.99 16.28 12.62
N GLN A 48 16.53 16.15 11.41
CA GLN A 48 16.56 17.27 10.48
C GLN A 48 15.11 17.66 10.36
N SER A 49 14.78 18.86 10.86
CA SER A 49 13.42 19.38 10.87
C SER A 49 12.95 19.46 9.43
N LEU A 50 12.32 18.39 8.98
CA LEU A 50 11.74 18.32 7.65
C LEU A 50 10.56 19.28 7.69
N PRO A 51 10.41 20.10 6.65
CA PRO A 51 9.38 21.12 6.65
C PRO A 51 7.97 20.53 6.44
N TYR A 52 7.91 19.25 6.08
CA TYR A 52 6.71 18.45 6.07
C TYR A 52 6.99 17.02 6.59
N ARG A 53 5.95 16.39 7.13
CA ARG A 53 5.99 15.00 7.60
C ARG A 53 4.71 14.29 7.18
N VAL A 54 4.83 13.07 6.64
CA VAL A 54 3.67 12.25 6.27
C VAL A 54 3.40 11.24 7.37
N ARG A 55 2.21 11.30 7.97
CA ARG A 55 1.79 10.32 8.98
C ARG A 55 1.24 9.06 8.33
N ARG A 56 1.50 7.92 8.98
CA ARG A 56 0.86 6.64 8.63
C ARG A 56 -0.63 6.68 8.97
N ASN A 57 -1.43 5.86 8.30
CA ASN A 57 -2.83 5.66 8.66
C ASN A 57 -2.96 4.78 9.92
N THR A 58 -4.21 4.56 10.37
CA THR A 58 -4.52 3.70 11.52
C THR A 58 -4.10 2.24 11.34
N ARG A 59 -3.89 1.79 10.09
CA ARG A 59 -3.38 0.46 9.74
C ARG A 59 -1.85 0.41 9.66
N GLY A 60 -1.16 1.51 9.94
CA GLY A 60 0.29 1.59 9.93
C GLY A 60 0.94 1.67 8.54
N SER A 61 0.17 1.84 7.46
CA SER A 61 0.71 2.03 6.11
C SER A 61 0.77 3.51 5.71
N ILE A 62 1.64 3.84 4.75
CA ILE A 62 1.73 5.20 4.21
C ILE A 62 0.50 5.46 3.34
N PRO A 63 -0.21 6.58 3.53
CA PRO A 63 -1.46 6.86 2.83
C PRO A 63 -1.21 7.45 1.43
N VAL A 64 -0.62 6.65 0.55
CA VAL A 64 -0.51 6.93 -0.89
C VAL A 64 -1.62 6.19 -1.62
N TYR A 65 -2.36 6.90 -2.46
CA TYR A 65 -3.46 6.35 -3.24
C TYR A 65 -3.29 6.70 -4.71
N THR A 66 -3.84 5.86 -5.58
CA THR A 66 -3.96 6.14 -7.01
C THR A 66 -5.43 6.39 -7.31
N ASP A 67 -5.74 7.60 -7.76
CA ASP A 67 -7.05 7.97 -8.30
C ASP A 67 -7.05 7.70 -9.81
N ILE A 68 -7.90 6.78 -10.23
CA ILE A 68 -8.01 6.33 -11.61
C ILE A 68 -9.28 6.95 -12.20
N ARG A 69 -9.11 7.76 -13.24
CA ARG A 69 -10.21 8.48 -13.92
C ARG A 69 -10.32 8.06 -15.39
N ASN A 70 -11.43 8.44 -16.01
CA ASN A 70 -11.71 8.22 -17.43
C ASN A 70 -11.55 6.75 -17.86
N GLY A 71 -12.09 5.81 -17.09
CA GLY A 71 -12.05 4.39 -17.44
C GLY A 71 -10.66 3.75 -17.44
N GLY A 72 -9.69 4.32 -16.71
CA GLY A 72 -8.34 3.75 -16.63
C GLY A 72 -7.29 4.46 -17.47
N THR A 73 -7.62 5.56 -18.13
CA THR A 73 -6.66 6.29 -18.98
C THR A 73 -5.84 7.33 -18.20
N ARG A 74 -6.36 7.84 -17.07
CA ARG A 74 -5.65 8.83 -16.24
C ARG A 74 -5.42 8.30 -14.84
N TYR A 75 -4.17 8.34 -14.40
CA TYR A 75 -3.73 7.96 -13.05
C TYR A 75 -3.19 9.18 -12.34
N LEU A 76 -3.76 9.51 -11.18
CA LEU A 76 -3.33 10.60 -10.32
C LEU A 76 -2.88 10.02 -8.99
N VAL A 77 -1.66 10.33 -8.56
CA VAL A 77 -1.17 9.89 -7.25
C VAL A 77 -1.54 10.93 -6.20
N LEU A 78 -2.21 10.49 -5.14
CA LEU A 78 -2.66 11.31 -4.03
C LEU A 78 -1.95 10.86 -2.75
N ILE A 79 -1.19 11.77 -2.14
CA ILE A 79 -0.58 11.54 -0.83
C ILE A 79 -1.44 12.25 0.22
N ARG A 80 -1.89 11.53 1.25
CA ARG A 80 -2.71 12.09 2.35
C ARG A 80 -1.91 12.22 3.65
N ASN A 81 -2.53 12.81 4.67
CA ASN A 81 -1.98 12.96 6.02
C ASN A 81 -0.59 13.62 6.04
N VAL A 82 -0.40 14.62 5.18
CA VAL A 82 0.78 15.46 5.16
C VAL A 82 0.58 16.56 6.19
N GLU A 83 1.52 16.67 7.12
CA GLU A 83 1.60 17.75 8.11
C GLU A 83 2.76 18.68 7.74
N GLY A 84 2.61 19.97 8.03
CA GLY A 84 3.56 21.00 7.62
C GLY A 84 3.19 21.66 6.28
N SER A 85 4.01 22.60 5.85
CA SER A 85 3.79 23.32 4.61
C SER A 85 4.30 22.47 3.45
N VAL A 86 3.44 22.22 2.46
CA VAL A 86 3.84 21.57 1.19
C VAL A 86 4.49 22.61 0.25
N ASP A 87 4.16 23.89 0.45
CA ASP A 87 4.71 25.04 -0.28
C ASP A 87 6.10 25.44 0.21
N VAL A 88 6.94 24.46 0.49
CA VAL A 88 8.33 24.75 0.87
C VAL A 88 9.06 25.01 -0.42
N ARG A 89 9.15 26.30 -0.73
CA ARG A 89 10.07 26.82 -1.73
C ARG A 89 11.43 26.14 -1.47
N PRO A 90 12.07 25.50 -2.47
CA PRO A 90 13.34 24.84 -2.27
C PRO A 90 14.27 25.86 -1.62
N VAL A 91 14.73 25.57 -0.40
CA VAL A 91 15.79 26.36 0.22
C VAL A 91 16.92 26.34 -0.79
N SER A 92 17.17 27.48 -1.43
CA SER A 92 18.13 27.52 -2.53
C SER A 92 19.46 27.19 -1.90
N LEU A 93 19.99 26.00 -2.19
CA LEU A 93 21.38 25.66 -1.97
C LEU A 93 22.18 26.52 -2.96
N ILE A 94 22.27 27.82 -2.68
CA ILE A 94 23.36 28.63 -3.19
C ILE A 94 24.57 28.11 -2.42
N SER A 95 25.15 27.04 -2.95
CA SER A 95 26.52 26.65 -2.67
C SER A 95 27.37 27.46 -3.66
N PRO A 96 28.10 28.51 -3.23
CA PRO A 96 29.11 29.15 -4.06
C PRO A 96 30.40 28.33 -4.02
N ALA A 97 30.35 27.02 -4.29
CA ALA A 97 31.51 26.12 -4.15
C ALA A 97 31.95 25.46 -5.46
N PHE A 98 31.64 26.06 -6.60
CA PHE A 98 32.25 25.66 -7.88
C PHE A 98 32.65 26.88 -8.72
N ARG A 99 33.57 27.69 -8.18
CA ARG A 99 34.43 28.51 -9.04
C ARG A 99 35.50 27.58 -9.59
N SER A 100 35.43 27.25 -10.88
CA SER A 100 36.50 26.56 -11.57
C SER A 100 37.73 27.48 -11.63
N SER A 101 38.77 27.14 -10.89
CA SER A 101 40.09 27.69 -11.12
C SER A 101 40.72 26.94 -12.28
N VAL A 102 40.52 27.46 -13.50
CA VAL A 102 41.33 27.10 -14.66
C VAL A 102 41.81 28.42 -15.24
N LEU A 103 43.11 28.69 -15.05
CA LEU A 103 44.02 29.54 -15.83
C LEU A 103 45.04 30.21 -14.88
N THR A 104 46.21 29.59 -14.72
CA THR A 104 47.56 30.18 -14.86
C THR A 104 48.55 29.03 -14.82
#